data_AF-A0A2I0WTE9-F1
#
_entry.id   AF-A0A2I0WTE9-F1
#
_cell.length_a   1.000
_cell.length_b   1.000
_cell.length_c   1.000
_cell.angle_alpha   90.00
_cell.angle_beta   90.00
_cell.angle_gamma   90.00
#
_symmetry.space_group_name_H-M   'P 1'
#
loop_
_entity.id
_entity.type
_entity.pdbx_description
1 polymer ?
#
loop_
_entity_poly.entity_id
_entity_poly.type
_entity_poly.pdbx_seq_one_letter_code
_entity_poly.pdbx_strand_id
1 'polypeptide(L)'
;MFEARGIIIQGDNSNIINLLQSTMKTWKVSKYIDDNFAFHLNFNQVLFSFVKRECNKLVDGCANLALKSSFIWEDISFADIPPSFLLFLKEECDYLRVS
;
A
#
# COMPACT_ATOMS: atom_id res chain seq x y z
N MET A 1 -18.45 9.44 -2.36
CA MET A 1 -17.33 8.50 -2.28
C MET A 1 -17.14 7.91 -3.67
N PHE A 2 -16.05 8.19 -4.37
CA PHE A 2 -15.81 7.57 -5.68
C PHE A 2 -15.56 6.07 -5.43
N GLU A 3 -16.40 5.22 -5.99
CA GLU A 3 -16.20 3.78 -5.92
C GLU A 3 -15.04 3.43 -6.87
N ALA A 4 -13.86 3.18 -6.29
CA ALA A 4 -12.67 2.86 -7.06
C ALA A 4 -12.91 1.52 -7.79
N ARG A 5 -12.96 1.56 -9.13
CA ARG A 5 -13.20 0.37 -9.96
C ARG A 5 -12.01 -0.61 -9.93
N GLY A 6 -10.84 -0.16 -9.50
CA GLY A 6 -9.64 -0.97 -9.40
C GLY A 6 -8.67 -0.46 -8.34
N ILE A 7 -7.70 -1.30 -7.98
CA ILE A 7 -6.65 -1.00 -7.00
C ILE A 7 -5.29 -1.43 -7.54
N ILE A 8 -4.26 -0.63 -7.24
CA ILE A 8 -2.86 -0.98 -7.42
C ILE A 8 -2.28 -1.20 -6.03
N ILE A 9 -1.71 -2.39 -5.82
CA ILE A 9 -1.06 -2.76 -4.56
C ILE A 9 0.45 -2.79 -4.82
N GLN A 10 1.16 -1.88 -4.17
CA GLN A 10 2.60 -1.74 -4.25
C GLN A 10 3.26 -2.23 -2.97
N GLY A 11 4.43 -2.85 -3.12
CA GLY A 11 5.22 -3.31 -1.98
C GLY A 11 6.66 -3.57 -2.37
N ASP A 12 7.55 -3.46 -1.39
CA ASP A 12 9.00 -3.66 -1.53
C ASP A 12 9.44 -5.08 -1.14
N ASN A 13 8.49 -5.99 -0.88
CA ASN A 13 8.75 -7.40 -0.66
C ASN A 13 8.22 -8.23 -1.82
N SER A 14 9.14 -8.66 -2.71
CA SER A 14 8.80 -9.44 -3.90
C SER A 14 8.13 -10.77 -3.58
N ASN A 15 8.47 -11.41 -2.46
CA ASN A 15 7.84 -12.67 -2.06
C ASN A 15 6.35 -12.48 -1.75
N ILE A 16 6.00 -11.40 -1.05
CA ILE A 16 4.60 -11.06 -0.75
C ILE A 16 3.85 -10.69 -2.02
N ILE A 17 4.43 -9.87 -2.89
CA ILE A 17 3.82 -9.51 -4.18
C ILE A 17 3.55 -10.77 -5.03
N ASN A 18 4.51 -11.69 -5.10
CA ASN A 18 4.34 -12.95 -5.83
C ASN A 18 3.27 -13.86 -5.21
N LEU A 19 3.19 -13.92 -3.88
CA LEU A 19 2.15 -14.64 -3.16
C LEU A 19 0.76 -14.08 -3.48
N LEU A 20 0.58 -12.76 -3.40
CA LEU A 20 -0.71 -12.13 -3.72
C LEU A 20 -1.13 -12.36 -5.18
N GLN A 21 -0.17 -12.23 -6.10
CA GLN A 21 -0.40 -12.51 -7.52
C GLN A 21 -0.80 -13.97 -7.77
N SER A 22 -0.15 -14.93 -7.11
CA SER A 22 -0.46 -16.36 -7.28
C SER A 22 -1.82 -16.71 -6.69
N THR A 23 -2.18 -16.16 -5.52
CA THR A 23 -3.51 -16.31 -4.92
C THR A 23 -4.61 -15.84 -5.87
N MET A 24 -4.45 -14.68 -6.53
CA MET A 24 -5.42 -14.20 -7.52
C MET A 24 -5.53 -15.09 -8.75
N LYS A 25 -4.40 -15.65 -9.22
CA LYS A 25 -4.40 -16.60 -10.35
C LYS A 25 -5.12 -17.89 -9.96
N THR A 26 -4.85 -18.41 -8.77
CA THR A 26 -5.52 -19.60 -8.24
C THR A 26 -7.02 -19.39 -8.14
N TRP A 27 -7.48 -18.27 -7.55
CA TRP A 27 -8.91 -17.96 -7.47
C TRP A 27 -9.61 -17.96 -8.83
N LYS A 28 -8.97 -17.41 -9.87
CA LYS A 28 -9.58 -17.39 -11.22
C LYS A 28 -9.92 -18.80 -11.73
N VAL A 29 -9.14 -19.80 -11.32
CA VAL A 29 -9.27 -21.21 -11.72
C VAL A 29 -10.15 -21.98 -10.73
N SER A 30 -9.80 -21.98 -9.45
CA SER A 30 -10.44 -22.81 -8.41
C SER A 30 -11.71 -22.19 -7.83
N LYS A 31 -11.93 -20.89 -8.03
CA LYS A 31 -12.95 -20.08 -7.33
C LYS A 31 -12.84 -20.08 -5.81
N TYR A 32 -11.72 -20.60 -5.27
CA TYR A 32 -11.40 -20.56 -3.85
C TYR A 32 -10.38 -19.46 -3.58
N ILE A 33 -10.62 -18.69 -2.51
CA ILE A 33 -9.70 -17.69 -2.00
C ILE A 33 -9.71 -17.75 -0.48
N ASP A 34 -8.54 -17.54 0.13
CA ASP A 34 -8.43 -17.38 1.58
C ASP A 34 -9.12 -16.06 2.00
N ASP A 35 -9.84 -16.09 3.12
CA ASP A 35 -10.61 -14.94 3.62
C ASP A 35 -9.73 -13.70 3.83
N ASN A 36 -8.44 -13.87 4.18
CA ASN A 36 -7.49 -12.77 4.32
C ASN A 36 -7.25 -12.02 2.99
N PHE A 37 -7.54 -12.64 1.85
CA PHE A 37 -7.37 -12.09 0.52
C PHE A 37 -8.71 -11.82 -0.19
N ALA A 38 -9.85 -12.14 0.42
CA ALA A 38 -11.16 -11.97 -0.19
C ALA A 38 -11.47 -10.51 -0.56
N PHE A 39 -10.86 -9.52 0.12
CA PHE A 39 -11.07 -8.09 -0.17
C PHE A 39 -10.70 -7.70 -1.61
N HIS A 40 -9.81 -8.44 -2.27
CA HIS A 40 -9.43 -8.20 -3.65
C HIS A 40 -10.63 -8.35 -4.62
N LEU A 41 -11.64 -9.15 -4.25
CA LEU A 41 -12.84 -9.38 -5.06
C LEU A 41 -13.78 -8.17 -5.10
N ASN A 42 -13.57 -7.20 -4.21
CA ASN A 42 -14.33 -5.94 -4.19
C ASN A 42 -13.92 -4.99 -5.33
N PHE A 43 -12.85 -5.31 -6.06
CA PHE A 43 -12.32 -4.49 -7.15
C PHE A 43 -12.42 -5.23 -8.49
N ASN A 44 -12.85 -4.53 -9.55
CA ASN A 44 -12.92 -5.13 -10.89
C ASN A 44 -11.53 -5.46 -11.45
N GLN A 45 -10.52 -4.69 -11.02
CA GLN A 45 -9.14 -4.86 -11.44
C GLN A 45 -8.19 -4.68 -10.25
N VAL A 46 -7.30 -5.65 -10.07
CA VAL A 46 -6.24 -5.61 -9.07
C VAL A 46 -4.90 -5.76 -9.78
N LEU A 47 -4.01 -4.79 -9.61
CA LEU A 47 -2.64 -4.84 -10.11
C LEU A 47 -1.69 -4.93 -8.92
N PHE A 48 -0.66 -5.77 -9.05
CA PHE A 48 0.38 -5.89 -8.04
C PHE A 48 1.71 -5.45 -8.64
N SER A 49 2.41 -4.57 -7.94
CA SER A 49 3.67 -4.01 -8.42
C SER A 49 4.72 -4.08 -7.31
N PHE A 50 5.87 -4.67 -7.65
CA PHE A 50 7.05 -4.57 -6.81
C PHE A 50 7.70 -3.21 -7.03
N VAL A 51 8.02 -2.52 -5.95
CA VAL A 51 8.74 -1.24 -5.95
C VAL A 51 10.01 -1.37 -5.11
N LYS A 52 11.04 -0.57 -5.41
CA LYS A 52 12.21 -0.52 -4.53
C LYS A 52 11.83 0.12 -3.20
N ARG A 53 12.51 -0.26 -2.12
CA ARG A 53 12.28 0.31 -0.78
C ARG A 53 12.43 1.84 -0.76
N GLU A 54 13.34 2.39 -1.56
CA GLU A 54 13.52 3.85 -1.65
C GLU A 54 12.30 4.58 -2.25
N CYS A 55 11.42 3.85 -2.95
CA CYS A 55 10.16 4.35 -3.53
C CYS A 55 8.94 3.95 -2.68
N ASN A 56 9.16 3.46 -1.46
CA ASN A 56 8.10 3.03 -0.54
C ASN A 56 8.34 3.56 0.89
N LYS A 57 9.01 4.72 1.00
CA LYS A 57 9.49 5.28 2.28
C LYS A 57 8.34 5.61 3.23
N LEU A 58 7.21 6.08 2.72
CA LEU A 58 6.02 6.37 3.54
C LEU A 58 5.49 5.12 4.23
N VAL A 59 5.35 4.02 3.48
CA VAL A 59 4.85 2.75 4.03
C VAL A 59 5.85 2.16 5.03
N ASP A 60 7.16 2.21 4.72
CA ASP A 60 8.21 1.80 5.66
C ASP A 60 8.17 2.65 6.95
N GLY A 61 8.00 3.96 6.81
CA GLY A 61 7.82 4.89 7.93
C GLY A 61 6.61 4.54 8.79
N CYS A 62 5.44 4.32 8.17
CA CYS A 62 4.22 3.90 8.86
C CYS A 62 4.39 2.56 9.58
N ALA A 63 4.98 1.56 8.93
CA ALA A 63 5.21 0.24 9.52
C ALA A 63 6.15 0.34 10.74
N ASN A 64 7.26 1.06 10.61
CA ASN A 64 8.19 1.28 11.71
C ASN A 64 7.59 2.10 12.86
N LEU A 65 6.72 3.06 12.56
CA LEU A 65 6.03 3.84 13.59
C LEU A 65 5.01 2.98 14.34
N ALA A 66 4.24 2.15 13.63
CA ALA A 66 3.26 1.24 14.21
C ALA A 66 3.90 0.22 15.17
N LEU A 67 5.15 -0.17 14.94
CA LEU A 67 5.92 -1.02 15.86
C LEU A 67 6.25 -0.32 17.19
N LYS A 68 6.34 1.01 17.19
CA LYS A 68 6.74 1.80 18.36
C LYS A 68 5.55 2.36 19.12
N SER A 69 4.49 2.74 18.42
CA SER A 69 3.30 3.36 19.00
C SER A 69 2.08 3.19 18.09
N SER A 70 0.89 3.25 18.67
CA SER A 70 -0.34 3.47 17.89
C SER A 70 -0.45 4.94 17.50
N PHE A 71 -0.80 5.23 16.25
CA PHE A 71 -0.96 6.58 15.74
C PHE A 71 -2.17 6.66 14.79
N ILE A 72 -2.85 7.81 14.80
CA ILE A 72 -3.91 8.17 13.85
C ILE A 72 -3.74 9.67 13.60
N TRP A 73 -3.60 10.06 12.33
CA TRP A 73 -3.46 11.46 11.93
C TRP A 73 -4.53 11.79 10.90
N GLU A 74 -5.38 12.76 11.24
CA GLU A 74 -6.43 13.24 10.34
C GLU A 74 -5.96 14.43 9.49
N ASP A 75 -4.98 15.19 9.97
CA ASP A 75 -4.38 16.34 9.29
C ASP A 75 -2.84 16.30 9.40
N ILE A 76 -2.16 16.88 8.42
CA ILE A 76 -0.69 17.01 8.39
C ILE A 76 -0.15 18.05 9.40
N SER A 77 -1.01 18.86 10.01
CA SER A 77 -0.66 19.86 11.03
C SER A 77 -0.46 19.28 12.42
N PHE A 78 -0.69 17.98 12.59
CA PHE A 78 -0.58 17.29 13.88
C PHE A 78 0.87 17.31 14.37
N ALA A 79 1.07 17.81 15.59
CA ALA A 79 2.40 18.03 16.16
C ALA A 79 3.15 16.73 16.51
N ASP A 80 2.43 15.62 16.61
CA ASP A 80 2.96 14.27 16.85
C ASP A 80 3.42 13.57 15.56
N ILE A 81 3.19 14.16 14.38
CA ILE A 81 3.74 13.65 13.13
C ILE A 81 5.26 13.87 13.11
N PRO A 82 6.08 12.81 12.95
CA PRO A 82 7.52 12.96 12.83
C PRO A 82 7.88 13.85 11.63
N PRO A 83 8.79 14.83 11.77
CA PRO A 83 9.22 15.67 10.65
C PRO A 83 9.77 14.88 9.46
N SER A 84 10.40 13.72 9.71
CA SER A 84 10.87 12.80 8.67
C SER A 84 9.71 12.24 7.83
N PHE A 85 8.55 11.98 8.44
CA PHE A 85 7.37 11.51 7.72
C PHE A 85 6.83 12.58 6.76
N LEU A 86 6.76 13.85 7.20
CA LEU A 86 6.38 14.97 6.34
C LEU A 86 7.35 15.17 5.18
N LEU A 87 8.65 14.93 5.39
CA LEU A 87 9.64 14.98 4.33
C LEU A 87 9.39 13.89 3.27
N PHE A 88 9.15 12.65 3.70
CA PHE A 88 8.81 11.56 2.78
C PHE A 88 7.52 11.86 2.00
N LEU A 89 6.50 12.40 2.68
CA LEU A 89 5.24 12.76 2.04
C LEU A 89 5.44 13.83 0.96
N LYS A 90 6.26 14.84 1.25
CA LYS A 90 6.61 15.88 0.29
C LYS A 90 7.35 15.31 -0.93
N GLU A 91 8.36 14.47 -0.71
CA GLU A 91 9.13 13.83 -1.79
C GLU A 91 8.21 13.03 -2.74
N GLU A 92 7.28 12.26 -2.20
CA GLU A 92 6.30 11.48 -2.97
C GLU A 92 5.31 12.39 -3.73
N CYS A 93 4.81 13.46 -3.10
CA CYS A 93 3.93 14.43 -3.77
C CYS A 93 4.63 15.18 -4.90
N ASP A 94 5.89 15.56 -4.72
CA ASP A 94 6.68 16.25 -5.74
C ASP A 94 6.98 15.31 -6.91
N TYR A 95 7.21 14.02 -6.67
CA TYR A 95 7.36 13.01 -7.74
C TYR A 95 6.11 12.93 -8.64
N LEU A 96 4.91 12.92 -8.03
CA LEU A 96 3.63 12.86 -8.76
C LEU A 96 3.32 14.11 -9.58
N ARG A 97 3.95 15.25 -9.28
CA ARG A 97 3.77 16.51 -10.03
C ARG A 97 4.62 16.59 -11.31
N VAL A 98 5.60 15.71 -11.44
CA VAL A 98 6.56 15.70 -12.56
C VAL A 98 6.26 14.58 -13.57
N SER A 99 5.39 13.63 -13.20
CA SER A 99 4.87 12.54 -14.04
C SER A 99 3.58 12.91 -14.77
#